data_AF-A0A350RK51-F1
#
_entry.id   AF-A0A350RK51-F1
#
_cell.length_a   1.000
_cell.length_b   1.000
_cell.length_c   1.000
_cell.angle_alpha   90.00
_cell.angle_beta   90.00
_cell.angle_gamma   90.00
#
_symmetry.space_group_name_H-M   'P 1'
#
loop_
_entity.id
_entity.type
_entity.pdbx_description
1 polymer ?
#
loop_
_entity_poly.entity_id
_entity_poly.type
_entity_poly.pdbx_seq_one_letter_code
_entity_poly.pdbx_strand_id
1 'polypeptide(L)'
;MDELPDQKASLGQRPQSFEVPSALPSVLARALAFSAVIIASICGGLMGFALGQLQWSENERLWVLVVSVISSMFASIGVAIVAVLVLRAMAEWSDVASVRARRR
;
A
#
# COMPACT_ATOMS: atom_id res chain seq x y z
N MET A 1 55.69 -27.53 8.34
CA MET A 1 54.39 -28.25 8.36
C MET A 1 53.75 -27.88 9.68
N ASP A 2 53.09 -26.74 9.73
CA ASP A 2 52.36 -26.27 10.91
C ASP A 2 50.89 -26.12 10.51
N GLU A 3 50.17 -27.24 10.56
CA GLU A 3 48.72 -27.28 10.41
C GLU A 3 48.05 -27.46 11.80
N LEU A 4 47.37 -26.38 12.22
CA LEU A 4 46.02 -26.29 12.84
C LEU A 4 45.71 -27.01 14.18
N PRO A 5 45.19 -26.25 15.17
CA PRO A 5 43.76 -26.43 15.50
C PRO A 5 42.94 -25.15 15.80
N ASP A 6 43.50 -23.94 15.73
CA ASP A 6 42.77 -22.73 16.18
C ASP A 6 41.69 -22.23 15.19
N GLN A 7 41.70 -22.69 13.93
CA GLN A 7 40.73 -22.23 12.92
C GLN A 7 39.31 -22.78 13.14
N LYS A 8 39.12 -23.88 13.90
CA LYS A 8 37.77 -24.41 14.18
C LYS A 8 36.98 -23.55 15.17
N ALA A 9 37.65 -22.84 16.08
CA ALA A 9 36.98 -22.01 17.09
C ALA A 9 36.37 -20.74 16.49
N SER A 10 36.99 -20.15 15.46
CA SER A 10 36.49 -18.92 14.83
C SER A 10 35.38 -19.12 13.79
N LEU A 11 35.15 -20.34 13.29
CA LEU A 11 34.14 -20.61 12.27
C LEU A 11 32.71 -20.82 12.82
N GLY A 12 32.57 -21.00 14.13
CA GLY A 12 31.28 -21.21 14.81
C GLY A 12 30.51 -19.94 15.16
N GLN A 13 31.16 -18.77 15.11
CA GLN A 13 30.56 -17.49 15.49
C GLN A 13 30.38 -16.59 14.26
N ARG A 14 29.75 -17.11 13.20
CA ARG A 14 29.18 -16.19 12.21
C ARG A 14 28.08 -15.41 12.95
N PRO A 15 28.10 -14.06 12.94
CA PRO A 15 27.00 -13.30 13.50
C PRO A 15 25.73 -13.81 12.86
N GLN A 16 24.80 -14.27 13.71
CA GLN A 16 23.42 -14.58 13.35
C GLN A 16 23.00 -13.49 12.37
N SER A 17 22.76 -13.88 11.12
CA SER A 17 22.32 -13.00 10.06
C SER A 17 21.30 -12.05 10.68
N PHE A 18 21.62 -10.76 10.69
CA PHE A 18 20.70 -9.72 11.13
C PHE A 18 19.39 -10.00 10.40
N GLU A 19 18.45 -10.64 11.09
CA GLU A 19 17.11 -10.85 10.60
C GLU A 19 16.53 -9.44 10.61
N VAL A 20 16.77 -8.72 9.52
CA VAL A 20 16.22 -7.39 9.28
C VAL A 20 14.72 -7.62 9.40
N PRO A 21 14.06 -7.13 10.47
CA PRO A 21 12.64 -7.35 10.63
C PRO A 21 11.98 -6.91 9.34
N SER A 22 11.29 -7.85 8.68
CA SER A 22 10.75 -7.66 7.34
C SER A 22 9.99 -6.34 7.29
N ALA A 23 10.61 -5.34 6.68
CA ALA A 23 10.07 -3.99 6.56
C ALA A 23 8.92 -3.93 5.54
N LEU A 24 8.39 -5.09 5.12
CA LEU A 24 7.23 -5.15 4.27
C LEU A 24 6.03 -4.62 5.06
N PRO A 25 5.39 -3.50 4.63
CA PRO A 25 4.17 -3.01 5.25
C PRO A 25 3.16 -4.14 5.42
N SER A 26 2.43 -4.10 6.55
CA SER A 26 1.55 -5.17 6.98
C SER A 26 0.58 -5.59 5.86
N VAL A 27 0.41 -6.90 5.69
CA VAL A 27 -0.43 -7.47 4.62
C VAL A 27 -1.86 -6.93 4.70
N LEU A 28 -2.37 -6.76 5.92
CA LEU A 28 -3.70 -6.20 6.18
C LEU A 28 -3.81 -4.74 5.71
N ALA A 29 -2.79 -3.90 5.93
CA ALA A 29 -2.81 -2.52 5.47
C ALA A 29 -2.83 -2.42 3.94
N ARG A 30 -2.08 -3.28 3.25
CA ARG A 30 -2.11 -3.36 1.78
C ARG A 30 -3.47 -3.81 1.26
N ALA A 31 -4.07 -4.83 1.90
CA ALA A 31 -5.39 -5.34 1.53
C ALA A 31 -6.49 -4.28 1.71
N LEU A 32 -6.48 -3.53 2.82
CA LEU A 32 -7.42 -2.44 3.06
C LEU A 32 -7.25 -1.28 2.08
N ALA A 33 -6.01 -0.88 1.78
CA ALA A 33 -5.75 0.17 0.80
C ALA A 33 -6.28 -0.24 -0.58
N PHE A 34 -6.01 -1.48 -1.00
CA PHE A 34 -6.47 -2.00 -2.28
C PHE A 34 -8.01 -2.11 -2.35
N SER A 35 -8.66 -2.60 -1.28
CA SER A 35 -10.12 -2.70 -1.26
C SER A 35 -10.79 -1.31 -1.27
N ALA A 36 -10.24 -0.33 -0.55
CA ALA A 36 -10.74 1.04 -0.57
C ALA A 36 -10.66 1.65 -1.98
N VAL A 37 -9.56 1.44 -2.70
CA VAL A 37 -9.38 1.93 -4.08
C VAL A 37 -10.39 1.27 -5.04
N ILE A 38 -10.62 -0.04 -4.91
CA ILE A 38 -11.63 -0.74 -5.73
C ILE A 38 -13.03 -0.18 -5.47
N ILE A 39 -13.43 -0.06 -4.20
CA ILE A 39 -14.75 0.44 -3.83
C ILE A 39 -14.94 1.88 -4.34
N ALA A 40 -13.91 2.71 -4.20
CA ALA A 40 -13.93 4.09 -4.70
C ALA A 40 -14.02 4.17 -6.23
N SER A 41 -13.30 3.30 -6.95
CA SER A 41 -13.35 3.23 -8.41
C SER A 41 -14.74 2.81 -8.92
N ILE A 42 -15.36 1.81 -8.29
CA ILE A 42 -16.73 1.38 -8.61
C ILE A 42 -17.72 2.52 -8.35
N CYS A 43 -17.63 3.16 -7.18
CA CYS A 43 -18.48 4.28 -6.81
C CYS A 43 -18.31 5.48 -7.76
N GLY A 44 -17.06 5.86 -8.08
CA GLY A 44 -16.75 6.96 -9.00
C GLY A 44 -17.20 6.70 -10.43
N GLY A 45 -17.12 5.45 -10.88
CA GLY A 45 -17.64 5.04 -12.20
C GLY A 45 -19.17 5.06 -12.25
N LEU A 46 -19.85 4.54 -11.22
CA LEU A 46 -21.31 4.59 -11.12
C LEU A 46 -21.83 6.03 -11.09
N MET A 47 -21.18 6.90 -10.31
CA MET A 47 -21.54 8.31 -10.25
C MET A 47 -21.33 9.00 -11.61
N GLY A 48 -20.20 8.75 -12.28
CA GLY A 48 -19.94 9.31 -13.61
C GLY A 48 -20.90 8.81 -14.68
N PHE A 49 -21.33 7.55 -14.60
CA PHE A 49 -22.35 6.98 -15.48
C PHE A 49 -23.72 7.66 -15.24
N ALA A 50 -24.16 7.79 -13.99
CA ALA A 50 -25.42 8.44 -13.65
C ALA A 50 -25.45 9.91 -14.11
N LEU A 51 -24.35 10.64 -13.92
CA LEU A 51 -24.21 12.02 -14.41
C LEU A 51 -24.20 12.08 -15.94
N GLY A 52 -23.50 11.18 -16.62
CA GLY A 52 -23.48 11.11 -18.08
C GLY A 52 -24.87 10.86 -18.67
N GLN A 53 -25.66 9.97 -18.06
CA GLN A 53 -27.05 9.72 -18.46
C GLN A 53 -27.97 10.94 -18.30
N LEU A 54 -27.67 11.87 -17.39
CA LEU A 54 -28.43 13.12 -17.22
C LEU A 54 -28.07 14.18 -18.26
N GLN A 55 -26.83 14.16 -18.75
CA GLN A 55 -26.28 15.20 -19.62
C GLN A 55 -26.49 14.88 -21.11
N TRP A 56 -26.59 13.59 -21.47
CA TRP A 56 -26.62 13.13 -22.87
C TRP A 56 -27.75 12.15 -23.18
N SER A 57 -28.29 12.23 -24.40
CA SER A 57 -29.27 11.29 -24.97
C SER A 57 -28.60 10.00 -25.47
N GLU A 58 -29.38 8.92 -25.64
CA GLU A 58 -28.93 7.56 -26.01
C GLU A 58 -27.99 7.49 -27.24
N ASN A 59 -28.06 8.48 -28.14
CA ASN A 59 -27.21 8.54 -29.33
C ASN A 59 -25.72 8.83 -29.01
N GLU A 60 -25.41 9.34 -27.82
CA GLU A 60 -24.06 9.73 -27.38
C GLU A 60 -23.54 8.85 -26.24
N ARG A 61 -23.98 7.59 -26.19
CA ARG A 61 -23.59 6.60 -25.17
C ARG A 61 -22.07 6.43 -25.00
N LEU A 62 -21.30 6.64 -26.06
CA LEU A 62 -19.83 6.64 -26.01
C LEU A 62 -19.29 7.71 -25.03
N TRP A 63 -19.87 8.92 -25.03
CA TRP A 63 -19.46 10.00 -24.13
C TRP A 63 -19.79 9.70 -22.67
N VAL A 64 -20.96 9.08 -22.42
CA VAL A 64 -21.35 8.63 -21.07
C VAL A 64 -20.33 7.65 -20.50
N LEU A 65 -19.84 6.72 -21.32
CA LEU A 65 -18.81 5.76 -20.91
C LEU A 65 -17.44 6.41 -20.71
N VAL A 66 -17.06 7.40 -21.53
CA VAL A 66 -15.80 8.12 -21.37
C VAL A 66 -15.78 8.89 -20.05
N VAL A 67 -16.85 9.60 -19.72
CA VAL A 67 -16.96 10.36 -18.47
C VAL A 67 -16.95 9.44 -17.25
N SER A 68 -17.62 8.28 -17.32
CA SER A 68 -17.62 7.30 -16.22
C SER A 68 -16.25 6.68 -15.98
N VAL A 69 -15.48 6.41 -17.05
CA VAL A 69 -14.09 5.93 -16.93
C VAL A 69 -13.19 7.01 -16.33
N ILE A 70 -13.30 8.25 -16.82
CA ILE A 70 -12.48 9.38 -16.31
C ILE A 70 -12.76 9.62 -14.83
N SER A 71 -14.04 9.68 -14.41
CA SER A 71 -14.39 9.88 -13.02
C SER A 71 -13.91 8.74 -12.13
N SER A 72 -13.97 7.49 -12.63
CA SER A 72 -13.44 6.32 -11.92
C SER A 72 -11.92 6.42 -11.70
N MET A 73 -11.16 6.88 -12.71
CA MET A 73 -9.72 7.09 -12.55
C MET A 73 -9.41 8.17 -11.51
N PHE A 74 -10.10 9.32 -11.57
CA PHE A 74 -9.91 10.40 -10.59
C PHE A 74 -10.28 9.97 -9.16
N ALA A 75 -11.39 9.26 -8.99
CA ALA A 75 -11.79 8.72 -7.68
C ALA A 75 -10.75 7.75 -7.12
N SER A 76 -10.27 6.81 -7.95
CA SER A 76 -9.23 5.86 -7.59
C SER A 76 -7.92 6.55 -7.20
N ILE A 77 -7.47 7.55 -7.97
CA ILE A 77 -6.25 8.30 -7.71
C ILE A 77 -6.35 9.02 -6.36
N GLY A 78 -7.46 9.71 -6.11
CA GLY A 78 -7.68 10.42 -4.85
C GLY A 78 -7.61 9.50 -3.63
N VAL A 79 -8.30 8.36 -3.70
CA VAL A 79 -8.31 7.38 -2.60
C VAL A 79 -6.96 6.68 -2.43
N ALA A 80 -6.23 6.43 -3.52
CA ALA A 80 -4.87 5.88 -3.44
C ALA A 80 -3.93 6.82 -2.68
N ILE A 81 -3.98 8.13 -2.94
CA ILE A 81 -3.18 9.14 -2.23
C ILE A 81 -3.54 9.14 -0.74
N VAL A 82 -4.83 9.23 -0.40
CA VAL A 82 -5.30 9.23 0.99
C VAL A 82 -4.86 7.96 1.72
N ALA A 83 -5.02 6.79 1.10
CA ALA A 83 -4.59 5.53 1.69
C ALA A 83 -3.09 5.52 2.00
N VAL A 84 -2.25 5.99 1.06
CA VAL A 84 -0.81 6.12 1.28
C VAL A 84 -0.51 7.08 2.43
N LEU A 85 -1.16 8.24 2.48
CA LEU A 85 -0.97 9.22 3.56
C LEU A 85 -1.34 8.63 4.93
N VAL A 86 -2.46 7.90 5.03
CA VAL A 86 -2.88 7.22 6.26
C VAL A 86 -1.87 6.16 6.68
N LEU A 87 -1.40 5.33 5.74
CA LEU A 87 -0.37 4.32 6.03
C LEU A 87 0.94 4.97 6.48
N ARG A 88 1.33 6.08 5.86
CA ARG A 88 2.51 6.86 6.24
C ARG A 88 2.38 7.42 7.65
N ALA A 89 1.22 7.98 7.98
CA ALA A 89 0.92 8.42 9.34
C ALA A 89 1.04 7.24 10.31
N MET A 90 0.35 6.12 10.08
CA MET A 90 0.42 4.95 10.97
C MET A 90 1.85 4.41 11.16
N ALA A 91 2.67 4.43 10.12
CA ALA A 91 4.07 4.01 10.19
C ALA A 91 4.89 4.90 11.14
N GLU A 92 4.74 6.23 11.06
CA GLU A 92 5.43 7.18 11.94
C GLU A 92 5.08 6.96 13.42
N TRP A 93 3.79 6.75 13.71
CA TRP A 93 3.35 6.47 15.08
C TRP A 93 3.86 5.12 15.60
N SER A 94 3.91 4.09 14.74
CA SER A 94 4.43 2.77 15.11
C SER A 94 5.92 2.80 15.46
N ASP A 95 6.70 3.62 14.75
CA ASP A 95 8.13 3.77 15.00
C ASP A 95 8.39 4.42 16.37
N VAL A 96 7.65 5.50 16.69
CA VAL A 96 7.71 6.16 18.01
C VAL A 96 7.33 5.20 19.15
N ALA A 97 6.28 4.39 18.98
CA ALA A 97 5.87 3.40 19.97
C ALA A 97 6.98 2.35 20.23
N SER A 98 7.65 1.88 19.16
CA SER A 98 8.76 0.92 19.27
C SER A 98 9.97 1.48 20.01
N VAL A 99 10.31 2.74 19.78
CA VAL A 99 11.43 3.44 20.46
C VAL A 99 11.11 3.64 21.93
N ARG A 100 9.86 4.01 22.26
CA ARG A 100 9.41 4.18 23.64
C ARG A 100 9.40 2.86 24.42
N ALA A 101 9.01 1.75 23.79
CA ALA A 101 9.03 0.43 24.40
C ALA A 101 10.44 -0.03 24.79
N ARG A 102 11.47 0.33 24.01
CA ARG A 102 12.89 0.02 24.33
C ARG A 102 13.50 0.86 25.45
N ARG A 103 12.89 1.99 25.83
CA ARG A 103 13.38 2.86 26.91
C ARG A 103 12.78 2.54 28.29
N ARG A 104 11.83 1.60 28.36
CA ARG A 104 11.30 1.06 29.63
C ARG A 104 11.96 -0.28 29.92
#